data_AF-A0A191ZJC2-F1
#
_entry.id   AF-A0A191ZJC2-F1
#
_cell.length_a   1.000
_cell.length_b   1.000
_cell.length_c   1.000
_cell.angle_alpha   90.00
_cell.angle_beta   90.00
_cell.angle_gamma   90.00
#
_symmetry.space_group_name_H-M   'P 1'
#
loop_
_entity.id
_entity.type
_entity.pdbx_description
1 polymer ?
#
loop_
_entity_poly.entity_id
_entity_poly.type
_entity_poly.pdbx_seq_one_letter_code
_entity_poly.pdbx_strand_id
1 'polypeptide(L)'
;MTIEGRALQDTVIGRELTLEQCNTLATICEQRTIANGQLLFAEGSSSDTLFVVASGRLAVSRDTGRGFSDTLHLLGPGDLAGESGFLDGSPHSATLRAVGDATVLTIHRTRLEGLLIDNPIIVYKVMRAIVYSIREIVRRMNQQQLQMMNYINQGCGRY
;
A
#
# COMPACT_ATOMS: atom_id res chain seq x y z
N MET A 1 6.48 -20.20 6.00
CA MET A 1 7.72 -19.43 6.21
C MET A 1 7.39 -18.39 7.26
N THR A 2 8.00 -18.47 8.44
CA THR A 2 7.66 -17.57 9.56
C THR A 2 8.22 -16.19 9.26
N ILE A 3 7.36 -15.18 9.16
CA ILE A 3 7.79 -13.79 8.97
C ILE A 3 8.37 -13.30 10.30
N GLU A 4 9.60 -12.79 10.28
CA GLU A 4 10.19 -12.18 11.48
C GLU A 4 9.57 -10.81 11.72
N GLY A 5 9.18 -10.49 12.96
CA GLY A 5 8.59 -9.18 13.28
C GLY A 5 9.49 -8.00 12.94
N ARG A 6 10.82 -8.21 12.84
CA ARG A 6 11.77 -7.21 12.37
C ARG A 6 11.47 -6.73 10.94
N ALA A 7 10.98 -7.61 10.07
CA ALA A 7 10.61 -7.24 8.71
C ALA A 7 9.45 -6.23 8.65
N LEU A 8 8.59 -6.21 9.68
CA LEU A 8 7.49 -5.26 9.78
C LEU A 8 7.94 -3.93 10.41
N GLN A 9 8.96 -3.93 11.26
CA GLN A 9 9.37 -2.77 12.06
C GLN A 9 9.79 -1.56 11.20
N ASP A 10 10.42 -1.82 10.05
CA ASP A 10 10.87 -0.78 9.12
C ASP A 10 9.78 -0.34 8.12
N THR A 11 8.57 -0.91 8.22
CA THR A 11 7.44 -0.59 7.34
C THR A 11 6.53 0.46 7.93
N VAL A 12 5.63 1.05 7.11
CA VAL A 12 4.64 2.03 7.60
C VAL A 12 3.78 1.45 8.73
N ILE A 13 3.45 0.15 8.70
CA ILE A 13 2.66 -0.49 9.76
C ILE A 13 3.45 -0.64 11.07
N GLY A 14 4.75 -0.95 10.99
CA GLY A 14 5.58 -1.22 12.17
C GLY A 14 6.08 0.00 12.91
N ARG A 15 6.03 1.20 12.32
CA ARG A 15 6.64 2.42 12.89
C ARG A 15 6.24 2.74 14.34
N GLU A 16 5.01 2.39 14.72
CA GLU A 16 4.51 2.64 16.08
C GLU A 16 4.39 1.38 16.94
N LEU A 17 4.71 0.21 16.38
CA LEU A 17 4.64 -1.07 17.08
C LEU A 17 5.97 -1.36 17.78
N THR A 18 5.89 -1.96 18.97
CA THR A 18 7.09 -2.54 19.61
C THR A 18 7.49 -3.81 18.87
N LEU A 19 8.72 -4.29 19.06
CA LEU A 19 9.17 -5.54 18.43
C LEU A 19 8.27 -6.73 18.81
N GLU A 20 7.80 -6.80 20.05
CA GLU A 20 6.86 -7.81 20.52
C GLU A 20 5.52 -7.71 19.77
N GLN A 21 4.99 -6.49 19.60
CA GLN A 21 3.76 -6.26 18.83
C GLN A 21 3.94 -6.60 17.34
N CYS A 22 5.11 -6.31 16.77
CA CYS A 22 5.46 -6.72 15.42
C CYS A 22 5.52 -8.24 15.28
N ASN A 23 6.04 -8.97 16.28
CA ASN A 23 6.05 -10.43 16.26
C ASN A 23 4.63 -10.99 16.31
N THR A 24 3.75 -10.47 17.17
CA THR A 24 2.34 -10.85 17.21
C THR A 24 1.66 -10.58 15.87
N LEU A 25 1.87 -9.40 15.30
CA LEU A 25 1.33 -9.06 13.98
C LEU A 25 1.87 -9.99 12.88
N ALA A 26 3.16 -10.34 12.91
CA ALA A 26 3.77 -11.24 11.95
C ALA A 26 3.15 -12.64 11.95
N THR A 27 2.58 -13.10 13.08
CA THR A 27 1.90 -14.40 13.14
C THR A 27 0.63 -14.47 12.28
N ILE A 28 0.02 -13.31 11.99
CA ILE A 28 -1.18 -13.21 11.16
C ILE A 28 -0.90 -12.71 9.75
N CYS A 29 0.36 -12.40 9.45
CA CYS A 29 0.80 -12.02 8.11
C CYS A 29 1.10 -13.26 7.28
N GLU A 30 0.87 -13.16 5.98
CA GLU A 30 1.39 -14.11 4.99
C GLU A 30 2.35 -13.39 4.04
N GLN A 31 3.22 -14.16 3.37
CA GLN A 31 4.16 -13.62 2.41
C GLN A 31 3.79 -14.11 1.01
N ARG A 32 3.70 -13.18 0.06
CA ARG A 32 3.42 -13.46 -1.34
C ARG A 32 4.53 -12.91 -2.21
N THR A 33 5.09 -13.77 -3.05
CA THR A 33 6.07 -13.38 -4.07
C THR A 33 5.34 -13.17 -5.40
N ILE A 34 5.73 -12.13 -6.13
CA ILE A 34 5.11 -11.70 -7.38
C ILE A 34 6.23 -11.55 -8.41
N ALA A 35 6.14 -12.32 -9.50
CA ALA A 35 7.14 -12.26 -10.56
C ALA A 35 7.03 -10.95 -11.34
N ASN A 36 8.13 -10.52 -11.98
CA ASN A 36 8.14 -9.35 -12.85
C ASN A 36 6.96 -9.34 -13.84
N GLY A 37 6.23 -8.22 -13.89
CA GLY A 37 5.08 -8.01 -14.78
C GLY A 37 3.77 -8.66 -14.30
N GLN A 38 3.78 -9.48 -13.26
CA GLN A 38 2.58 -10.08 -12.69
C GLN A 38 1.76 -9.06 -11.89
N LEU A 39 0.43 -9.19 -11.96
CA LEU A 39 -0.49 -8.36 -11.19
C LEU A 39 -0.57 -8.83 -9.74
N LEU A 40 -0.50 -7.86 -8.82
CA LEU A 40 -0.92 -8.10 -7.44
C LEU A 40 -2.46 -8.15 -7.36
N PHE A 41 -3.10 -7.11 -7.90
CA PHE A 41 -4.54 -7.00 -8.14
C PHE A 41 -4.83 -5.98 -9.26
N ALA A 42 -6.03 -6.07 -9.83
CA ALA A 42 -6.48 -5.17 -10.90
C ALA A 42 -7.40 -4.07 -10.37
N GLU A 43 -7.47 -2.96 -11.08
CA GLU A 43 -8.49 -1.93 -10.86
C GLU A 43 -9.89 -2.55 -10.91
N GLY A 44 -10.77 -2.12 -10.01
CA GLY A 44 -12.15 -2.62 -9.91
C GLY A 44 -12.30 -3.99 -9.24
N SER A 45 -11.20 -4.72 -9.00
CA SER A 45 -11.26 -5.94 -8.17
C SER A 45 -11.42 -5.59 -6.70
N SER A 46 -12.05 -6.47 -5.92
CA SER A 46 -12.23 -6.30 -4.47
C SER A 46 -11.40 -7.31 -3.71
N SER A 47 -10.85 -6.88 -2.57
CA SER A 47 -10.12 -7.71 -1.63
C SER A 47 -10.19 -7.09 -0.24
N ASP A 48 -10.31 -7.92 0.78
CA ASP A 48 -10.24 -7.55 2.21
C ASP A 48 -8.81 -7.61 2.75
N THR A 49 -7.81 -7.61 1.86
CA THR A 49 -6.40 -7.82 2.18
C THR A 49 -5.62 -6.52 2.09
N LEU A 50 -4.85 -6.23 3.14
CA LEU A 50 -3.86 -5.16 3.16
C LEU A 50 -2.52 -5.72 2.70
N PHE A 51 -1.79 -4.95 1.90
CA PHE A 51 -0.51 -5.34 1.34
C PHE A 51 0.59 -4.39 1.80
N VAL A 52 1.70 -4.93 2.27
CA VAL A 52 2.93 -4.17 2.58
C VAL A 52 4.03 -4.64 1.65
N VAL A 53 4.69 -3.74 0.96
CA VAL A 53 5.83 -4.13 0.11
C VAL A 53 7.02 -4.47 1.00
N ALA A 54 7.48 -5.72 0.97
CA ALA A 54 8.66 -6.16 1.70
C ALA A 54 9.94 -5.93 0.87
N SER A 55 9.89 -6.21 -0.43
CA SER A 55 11.01 -6.02 -1.36
C SER A 55 10.51 -5.83 -2.79
N GLY A 56 11.37 -5.27 -3.65
CA GLY A 56 11.03 -4.97 -5.04
C GLY A 56 10.21 -3.69 -5.19
N ARG A 57 9.51 -3.56 -6.33
CA ARG A 57 8.68 -2.38 -6.66
C ARG A 57 7.37 -2.79 -7.30
N LEU A 58 6.32 -2.02 -7.04
CA LEU A 58 5.02 -2.18 -7.68
C LEU A 58 4.65 -0.87 -8.40
N ALA A 59 4.28 -0.96 -9.67
CA ALA A 59 3.67 0.13 -10.41
C ALA A 59 2.18 0.19 -10.12
N VAL A 60 1.72 1.40 -9.78
CA VAL A 60 0.31 1.73 -9.66
C VAL A 60 -0.10 2.40 -10.97
N SER A 61 -1.06 1.79 -11.65
CA SER A 61 -1.53 2.28 -12.96
C SER A 61 -3.05 2.27 -13.02
N ARG A 62 -3.62 3.24 -13.74
CA ARG A 62 -5.03 3.26 -14.10
C ARG A 62 -5.20 3.11 -15.60
N ASP A 63 -6.29 2.46 -16.01
CA ASP A 63 -6.70 2.50 -17.41
C ASP A 63 -7.43 3.82 -17.68
N THR A 64 -6.88 4.65 -18.55
CA THR A 64 -7.49 5.94 -18.95
C THR A 64 -8.41 5.80 -20.16
N GLY A 65 -8.68 4.58 -20.62
CA GLY A 65 -9.52 4.29 -21.78
C GLY A 65 -8.89 4.69 -23.12
N ARG A 66 -7.62 5.14 -23.12
CA ARG A 66 -6.87 5.58 -24.30
C ARG A 66 -5.93 4.53 -24.88
N GLY A 67 -6.00 3.29 -24.39
CA GLY A 67 -5.17 2.17 -24.86
C GLY A 67 -3.76 2.11 -24.24
N PHE A 68 -3.41 3.04 -23.34
CA PHE A 68 -2.19 2.99 -22.54
C PHE A 68 -2.54 3.16 -21.06
N SER A 69 -1.96 2.33 -20.20
CA SER A 69 -2.10 2.48 -18.75
C SER A 69 -1.10 3.53 -18.26
N ASP A 70 -1.60 4.64 -17.73
CA ASP A 70 -0.74 5.66 -17.15
C ASP A 70 -0.24 5.17 -15.78
N THR A 71 1.09 5.06 -15.64
CA THR A 71 1.70 4.77 -14.34
C THR A 71 1.61 6.03 -13.49
N LEU A 72 0.80 5.98 -12.44
CA LEU A 72 0.54 7.09 -11.53
C LEU A 72 1.70 7.29 -10.56
N HIS A 73 2.22 6.19 -9.99
CA HIS A 73 3.37 6.19 -9.09
C HIS A 73 3.94 4.77 -8.90
N LEU A 74 5.11 4.69 -8.27
CA LEU A 74 5.75 3.43 -7.86
C LEU A 74 5.69 3.29 -6.34
N LEU A 75 5.34 2.11 -5.86
CA LEU A 75 5.48 1.68 -4.47
C LEU A 75 6.78 0.91 -4.31
N GLY A 76 7.48 1.14 -3.21
CA GLY A 76 8.70 0.46 -2.81
C GLY A 76 8.60 -0.14 -1.40
N PRO A 77 9.70 -0.73 -0.90
CA PRO A 77 9.71 -1.39 0.41
C PRO A 77 9.20 -0.48 1.53
N GLY A 78 8.30 -1.00 2.35
CA GLY A 78 7.64 -0.30 3.44
C GLY A 78 6.32 0.38 3.07
N ASP A 79 6.05 0.62 1.79
CA ASP A 79 4.80 1.22 1.33
C ASP A 79 3.59 0.26 1.51
N LEU A 80 2.41 0.88 1.67
CA LEU A 80 1.13 0.19 1.82
C LEU A 80 0.31 0.24 0.53
N ALA A 81 -0.52 -0.77 0.34
CA ALA A 81 -1.51 -0.84 -0.71
C ALA A 81 -2.75 -1.65 -0.28
N GLY A 82 -3.86 -1.41 -0.98
CA GLY A 82 -5.11 -2.14 -0.76
C GLY A 82 -5.95 -1.60 0.40
N GLU A 83 -5.63 -0.42 0.92
CA GLU A 83 -6.26 0.18 2.10
C GLU A 83 -7.78 0.33 1.94
N SER A 84 -8.27 0.75 0.77
CA SER A 84 -9.71 0.93 0.53
C SER A 84 -10.48 -0.39 0.65
N GLY A 85 -10.07 -1.41 -0.10
CA GLY A 85 -10.66 -2.74 -0.01
C GLY A 85 -10.55 -3.34 1.39
N PHE A 86 -9.42 -3.14 2.06
CA PHE A 86 -9.20 -3.58 3.43
C PHE A 86 -10.07 -2.84 4.47
N LEU A 87 -10.38 -1.56 4.31
CA LEU A 87 -11.12 -0.80 5.33
C LEU A 87 -12.64 -0.92 5.20
N ASP A 88 -13.18 -0.71 4.00
CA ASP A 88 -14.63 -0.60 3.78
C ASP A 88 -15.15 -1.54 2.69
N GLY A 89 -14.27 -2.34 2.07
CA GLY A 89 -14.65 -3.28 1.01
C GLY A 89 -14.82 -2.62 -0.36
N SER A 90 -14.47 -1.34 -0.50
CA SER A 90 -14.50 -0.67 -1.79
C SER A 90 -13.58 -1.36 -2.81
N PRO A 91 -13.96 -1.39 -4.10
CA PRO A 91 -13.09 -1.87 -5.16
C PRO A 91 -11.75 -1.12 -5.19
N HIS A 92 -10.68 -1.82 -5.59
CA HIS A 92 -9.38 -1.21 -5.78
C HIS A 92 -9.45 -0.10 -6.82
N SER A 93 -8.94 1.07 -6.46
CA SER A 93 -8.99 2.25 -7.31
C SER A 93 -8.04 2.16 -8.50
N ALA A 94 -7.00 1.33 -8.43
CA ALA A 94 -5.98 1.22 -9.48
C ALA A 94 -5.45 -0.22 -9.58
N THR A 95 -4.79 -0.51 -10.69
CA THR A 95 -4.08 -1.78 -10.91
C THR A 95 -2.68 -1.70 -10.32
N LEU A 96 -2.26 -2.75 -9.61
CA LEU A 96 -0.90 -2.90 -9.09
C LEU A 96 -0.16 -4.03 -9.80
N ARG A 97 1.02 -3.73 -10.34
CA ARG A 97 1.86 -4.68 -11.10
C ARG A 97 3.31 -4.66 -10.61
N ALA A 98 3.94 -5.82 -10.51
CA ALA A 98 5.36 -5.92 -10.19
C ALA A 98 6.25 -5.35 -11.31
N VAL A 99 7.22 -4.53 -10.92
CA VAL A 99 8.29 -3.99 -11.78
C VAL A 99 9.61 -4.60 -11.29
N GLY A 100 10.02 -5.69 -11.94
CA GLY A 100 10.94 -6.66 -11.35
C GLY A 100 10.23 -7.59 -10.37
N ASP A 101 10.95 -8.58 -9.85
CA ASP A 101 10.42 -9.48 -8.83
C ASP A 101 10.18 -8.71 -7.52
N ALA A 102 9.03 -8.96 -6.89
CA ALA A 102 8.62 -8.27 -5.68
C ALA A 102 8.08 -9.25 -4.65
N THR A 103 8.23 -8.90 -3.38
CA THR A 103 7.64 -9.63 -2.25
C THR A 103 6.75 -8.68 -1.48
N VAL A 104 5.54 -9.13 -1.15
CA VAL A 104 4.61 -8.41 -0.29
C VAL A 104 4.24 -9.24 0.92
N LEU A 105 3.99 -8.57 2.04
CA LEU A 105 3.31 -9.13 3.20
C LEU A 105 1.82 -8.83 3.07
N THR A 106 0.99 -9.80 3.41
CA THR A 106 -0.47 -9.71 3.30
C THR A 106 -1.11 -9.87 4.67
N ILE A 107 -2.09 -9.02 4.97
CA ILE A 107 -2.86 -9.07 6.21
C ILE A 107 -4.34 -9.08 5.83
N HIS A 108 -5.03 -10.18 6.11
CA HIS A 108 -6.48 -10.26 5.92
C HIS A 108 -7.21 -9.53 7.04
N ARG A 109 -8.28 -8.80 6.70
CA ARG A 109 -9.10 -8.06 7.66
C ARG A 109 -9.53 -8.94 8.84
N THR A 110 -10.09 -10.10 8.56
CA THR A 110 -10.57 -11.05 9.57
C THR A 110 -9.48 -11.52 10.53
N ARG A 111 -8.24 -11.65 10.05
CA ARG A 111 -7.09 -12.03 10.88
C ARG A 111 -6.66 -10.90 11.81
N LEU A 112 -6.68 -9.66 11.33
CA LEU A 112 -6.42 -8.48 12.17
C LEU A 112 -7.54 -8.29 13.20
N GLU A 113 -8.80 -8.43 12.80
CA GLU A 113 -9.96 -8.34 13.69
C GLU A 113 -9.92 -9.40 14.80
N GLY A 114 -9.36 -10.59 14.53
CA GLY A 114 -9.11 -11.61 15.54
C GLY A 114 -8.22 -11.14 16.70
N LEU A 115 -7.39 -10.10 16.49
CA LEU A 115 -6.56 -9.51 17.54
C LEU A 115 -7.30 -8.47 18.40
N LEU A 116 -8.56 -8.12 18.10
CA LEU A 116 -9.30 -7.09 18.84
C LEU A 116 -9.52 -7.42 20.33
N ILE A 117 -9.62 -8.70 20.67
CA ILE A 117 -9.88 -9.14 22.05
C ILE A 117 -8.59 -9.12 22.87
N ASP A 118 -7.56 -9.82 22.40
CA ASP A 118 -6.34 -10.04 23.17
C ASP A 118 -5.28 -8.95 22.96
N ASN A 119 -5.30 -8.28 21.80
CA ASN A 119 -4.27 -7.32 21.39
C ASN A 119 -4.87 -6.05 20.74
N PRO A 120 -5.86 -5.37 21.35
CA PRO A 120 -6.56 -4.23 20.74
C PRO A 120 -5.63 -3.07 20.36
N ILE A 121 -4.53 -2.88 21.11
CA ILE A 121 -3.54 -1.83 20.84
C ILE A 121 -2.84 -2.05 19.50
N ILE A 122 -2.60 -3.31 19.09
CA ILE A 122 -2.00 -3.62 17.79
C ILE A 122 -2.95 -3.19 16.68
N VAL A 123 -4.22 -3.59 16.77
CA VAL A 123 -5.25 -3.23 15.78
C VAL A 123 -5.38 -1.71 15.67
N TYR A 124 -5.47 -1.00 16.79
CA TYR A 124 -5.50 0.46 16.82
C TYR A 124 -4.31 1.10 16.11
N LYS A 125 -3.09 0.62 16.37
CA LYS A 125 -1.87 1.14 15.75
C LYS A 125 -1.80 0.85 14.26
N VAL A 126 -2.23 -0.34 13.83
CA VAL A 126 -2.35 -0.68 12.39
C VAL A 126 -3.34 0.26 11.69
N MET A 127 -4.51 0.50 12.29
CA MET A 127 -5.49 1.45 11.75
C MET A 127 -4.93 2.87 11.66
N ARG A 128 -4.17 3.31 12.66
CA ARG A 128 -3.45 4.60 12.61
C ARG A 128 -2.40 4.63 11.50
N ALA A 129 -1.64 3.57 11.30
CA ALA A 129 -0.67 3.47 10.22
C ALA A 129 -1.32 3.61 8.84
N ILE A 130 -2.49 3.01 8.64
CA ILE A 130 -3.28 3.17 7.41
C ILE A 130 -3.65 4.65 7.20
N VAL A 131 -4.15 5.33 8.24
CA VAL A 131 -4.48 6.76 8.16
C VAL A 131 -3.25 7.61 7.83
N TYR A 132 -2.08 7.28 8.39
CA TYR A 132 -0.83 7.97 8.05
C TYR A 132 -0.41 7.74 6.60
N SER A 133 -0.54 6.51 6.08
CA SER A 133 -0.29 6.20 4.67
C SER A 133 -1.16 7.05 3.75
N ILE A 134 -2.48 7.06 4.00
CA ILE A 134 -3.45 7.81 3.21
C ILE A 134 -3.12 9.31 3.21
N ARG A 135 -2.77 9.88 4.37
CA ARG A 135 -2.35 11.29 4.46
C ARG A 135 -1.14 11.59 3.58
N GLU A 136 -0.15 10.69 3.56
CA GLU A 136 1.04 10.88 2.74
C GLU A 136 0.74 10.72 1.24
N ILE A 137 -0.17 9.82 0.87
CA ILE A 137 -0.67 9.70 -0.51
C ILE A 137 -1.35 11.01 -0.95
N VAL A 138 -2.29 11.54 -0.15
CA VAL A 138 -2.98 12.80 -0.44
C VAL A 138 -2.00 13.97 -0.54
N ARG A 139 -1.00 14.04 0.36
CA ARG A 139 0.05 15.06 0.32
C ARG A 139 0.85 15.01 -0.99
N ARG A 140 1.29 13.81 -1.40
CA ARG A 140 2.01 13.58 -2.66
C ARG A 140 1.18 13.99 -3.87
N MET A 141 -0.09 13.59 -3.92
CA MET A 141 -1.02 13.97 -4.99
C MET A 141 -1.18 15.49 -5.10
N ASN A 142 -1.43 16.17 -3.98
CA ASN A 142 -1.59 17.63 -3.96
C ASN A 142 -0.31 18.36 -4.44
N GLN A 143 0.86 17.86 -4.06
CA GLN A 143 2.14 18.43 -4.52
C GLN A 143 2.33 18.27 -6.02
N GLN A 144 2.00 17.10 -6.59
CA GLN A 144 2.08 16.86 -8.04
C GLN A 144 1.12 17.78 -8.81
N GLN A 145 -0.10 17.96 -8.31
CA GLN A 145 -1.08 18.85 -8.93
C GLN A 145 -0.58 20.31 -8.96
N LEU A 146 -0.02 20.81 -7.85
CA LEU A 146 0.55 22.16 -7.78
C LEU A 146 1.74 22.33 -8.74
N GLN A 147 2.62 21.34 -8.84
CA GLN A 147 3.74 21.37 -9.78
C GLN A 147 3.23 21.45 -11.22
N MET A 148 2.26 20.62 -11.60
CA MET A 148 1.67 20.65 -12.95
C MET A 148 1.02 22.01 -13.26
N MET A 149 0.26 22.58 -12.32
CA MET A 149 -0.32 23.91 -12.48
C MET A 149 0.75 24.99 -12.69
N ASN A 150 1.86 24.93 -11.96
CA ASN A 150 2.97 25.86 -12.14
C ASN A 150 3.63 25.72 -13.52
N TYR A 151 3.80 24.50 -14.04
CA TYR A 151 4.32 24.28 -15.39
C TYR A 151 3.38 24.85 -16.46
N ILE A 152 2.07 24.63 -16.35
CA ILE A 152 1.08 25.16 -17.30
C ILE A 152 1.07 26.70 -17.27
N ASN A 153 1.09 27.29 -16.09
CA ASN A 153 1.09 28.75 -15.93
C ASN A 153 2.39 29.40 -16.42
N GLN A 154 3.55 28.79 -16.18
CA GLN A 154 4.83 29.29 -16.68
C GLN A 154 5.00 29.09 -18.19
N GLY A 155 4.40 28.03 -18.76
CA GLY A 155 4.43 27.75 -20.21
C GLY A 155 3.55 28.68 -21.05
N CYS A 156 2.44 29.19 -20.51
CA CYS A 156 1.54 30.11 -21.20
C CYS A 156 1.92 31.60 -21.07
N GLY A 157 2.96 31.95 -20.29
CA GLY A 157 3.34 33.34 -20.02
C GLY A 157 4.38 33.97 -20.97
N ARG A 158 4.71 33.32 -22.09
CA ARG A 158 5.70 33.80 -23.07
C ARG A 158 5.16 33.75 -24.50
N TYR A 159 4.24 34.65 -24.84
CA TYR A 159 4.02 35.14 -26.21
C TYR A 159 3.54 36.58 -26.15
#